data_AF-A0A645CDM7-F1
#
_entry.id   AF-A0A645CDM7-F1
#
_cell.length_a   1.000
_cell.length_b   1.000
_cell.length_c   1.000
_cell.angle_alpha   90.00
_cell.angle_beta   90.00
_cell.angle_gamma   90.00
#
_symmetry.space_group_name_H-M   'P 1'
#
loop_
_entity.id
_entity.type
_entity.pdbx_description
1 polymer ?
#
loop_
_entity_poly.entity_id
_entity_poly.type
_entity_poly.pdbx_seq_one_letter_code
_entity_poly.pdbx_strand_id
1 'polypeptide(L)'
;MEGCGKIIWLFFIFLLFDPFLGFVEKSGAFTALGELLKPYMETSGKLGFTVFSSLVGIFGISGAAVAQALMIDKLFRGLAEAMNVSMYMWALIVLVGHQLTSFAYPGADMIGEMGLAQSTDVKSMLKVGYAIIFTSMILVVVMTYVL
;
A
#
# COMPACT_ATOMS: atom_id res chain seq x y z
N MET A 1 11.79 -30.16 8.83
CA MET A 1 10.39 -29.85 8.46
C MET A 1 9.64 -29.00 9.49
N GLU A 2 10.22 -28.68 10.66
CA GLU A 2 9.53 -27.92 11.72
C GLU A 2 9.27 -26.43 11.40
N GLY A 3 9.95 -25.85 10.40
CA GLY A 3 9.73 -24.48 9.95
C GLY A 3 8.46 -24.31 9.08
N CYS A 4 8.29 -25.17 8.06
CA CYS A 4 7.14 -25.07 7.13
C CYS A 4 5.79 -25.34 7.82
N GLY A 5 5.76 -26.23 8.82
CA GLY A 5 4.52 -26.54 9.55
C GLY A 5 3.93 -25.35 10.31
N LYS A 6 4.76 -24.41 10.78
CA LYS A 6 4.32 -23.22 11.52
C LYS A 6 3.76 -22.11 10.62
N ILE A 7 4.11 -22.10 9.34
CA ILE A 7 3.71 -21.07 8.37
C ILE A 7 2.50 -21.52 7.54
N ILE A 8 2.07 -22.78 7.67
CA ILE A 8 0.94 -23.34 6.90
C ILE A 8 -0.37 -22.57 7.11
N TRP A 9 -0.56 -21.99 8.30
CA TRP A 9 -1.71 -21.13 8.60
C TRP A 9 -1.67 -19.79 7.85
N LEU A 10 -0.50 -19.20 7.68
CA LEU A 10 -0.33 -17.99 6.87
C LEU A 10 -0.65 -18.26 5.40
N PHE A 11 -0.31 -19.44 4.90
CA PHE A 11 -0.67 -19.88 3.55
C PHE A 11 -2.19 -19.96 3.35
N PHE A 12 -2.93 -20.54 4.30
CA PHE A 12 -4.40 -20.58 4.24
C PHE A 12 -5.04 -19.18 4.33
N ILE A 13 -4.49 -18.28 5.14
CA ILE A 13 -4.94 -16.88 5.17
C ILE A 13 -4.75 -16.22 3.81
N PHE A 14 -3.60 -16.40 3.16
CA PHE A 14 -3.38 -15.88 1.81
C PHE A 14 -4.33 -16.49 0.77
N LEU A 15 -4.60 -17.78 0.85
CA LEU A 15 -5.57 -18.46 -0.02
C LEU A 15 -6.99 -17.89 0.17
N LEU A 16 -7.38 -17.58 1.41
CA LEU A 16 -8.70 -17.02 1.73
C LEU A 16 -8.80 -15.51 1.47
N PHE A 17 -7.67 -14.83 1.32
CA PHE A 17 -7.64 -13.40 1.00
C PHE A 17 -8.24 -13.13 -0.39
N ASP A 18 -7.93 -13.96 -1.39
CA ASP A 18 -8.47 -13.78 -2.74
C ASP A 18 -10.01 -13.87 -2.81
N PRO A 19 -10.69 -14.91 -2.27
CA PRO A 19 -12.14 -14.96 -2.24
C PRO A 19 -12.76 -13.88 -1.34
N PHE A 20 -12.07 -13.46 -0.27
CA PHE A 20 -12.50 -12.31 0.54
C PHE A 20 -12.47 -11.01 -0.25
N LEU A 21 -11.38 -10.73 -0.97
CA LEU A 21 -11.28 -9.58 -1.87
C LEU A 21 -12.33 -9.63 -2.96
N GLY A 22 -12.57 -10.81 -3.54
CA GLY A 22 -13.64 -11.02 -4.52
C GLY A 22 -15.04 -10.80 -3.93
N PHE A 23 -15.26 -11.12 -2.65
CA PHE A 23 -16.50 -10.81 -1.95
C PHE A 23 -16.70 -9.31 -1.74
N VAL A 24 -15.66 -8.60 -1.28
CA VAL A 24 -15.70 -7.14 -1.10
C VAL A 24 -15.90 -6.43 -2.46
N GLU A 25 -15.25 -6.92 -3.51
CA GLU A 25 -15.44 -6.43 -4.88
C GLU A 25 -16.89 -6.63 -5.35
N LYS A 26 -17.46 -7.83 -5.18
CA LYS A 26 -18.87 -8.12 -5.52
C LYS A 26 -19.87 -7.34 -4.68
N SER A 27 -19.50 -6.92 -3.47
CA SER A 27 -20.35 -6.04 -2.65
C SER A 27 -20.46 -4.62 -3.20
N GLY A 28 -19.64 -4.27 -4.21
CA GLY A 28 -19.60 -2.93 -4.79
C GLY A 28 -18.87 -1.90 -3.93
N ALA A 29 -18.33 -2.28 -2.77
CA ALA A 29 -17.66 -1.37 -1.85
C ALA A 29 -16.44 -0.68 -2.49
N PHE A 30 -15.63 -1.42 -3.25
CA PHE A 30 -14.48 -0.87 -3.96
C PHE A 30 -14.89 0.10 -5.09
N THR A 31 -15.94 -0.23 -5.82
CA THR A 31 -16.51 0.65 -6.87
C THR A 31 -17.05 1.94 -6.27
N ALA A 32 -17.84 1.84 -5.21
CA ALA A 32 -18.39 3.01 -4.51
C ALA A 32 -17.29 3.91 -3.94
N LEU A 33 -16.23 3.31 -3.38
CA LEU A 33 -15.07 4.05 -2.90
C LEU A 33 -14.36 4.77 -4.05
N GLY A 34 -14.17 4.11 -5.19
CA GLY A 34 -13.61 4.71 -6.40
C GLY A 34 -14.46 5.87 -6.94
N GLU A 35 -15.79 5.74 -6.93
CA GLU A 35 -16.72 6.80 -7.36
C GLU A 35 -16.69 8.02 -6.43
N LEU A 36 -16.57 7.82 -5.12
CA LEU A 36 -16.39 8.92 -4.16
C LEU A 36 -15.07 9.67 -4.39
N LEU A 37 -14.05 8.96 -4.86
CA LEU A 37 -12.70 9.51 -5.07
C LEU A 37 -12.50 10.12 -6.46
N LYS A 38 -13.26 9.68 -7.47
CA LYS A 38 -13.26 10.23 -8.83
C LYS A 38 -13.28 11.76 -8.92
N PRO A 39 -14.22 12.50 -8.28
CA PRO A 39 -14.28 13.96 -8.44
C PRO A 39 -13.04 14.68 -7.90
N TYR A 40 -12.42 14.13 -6.85
CA TYR A 40 -11.17 14.65 -6.30
C TYR A 40 -9.99 14.38 -7.25
N MET A 41 -9.99 13.24 -7.94
CA MET A 41 -8.96 12.85 -8.88
C MET A 41 -9.06 13.61 -10.22
N GLU A 42 -10.27 13.84 -10.72
CA GLU A 42 -10.52 14.62 -11.94
C GLU A 42 -10.07 16.08 -11.78
N THR A 43 -10.24 16.65 -10.58
CA THR A 43 -9.81 18.02 -10.27
C THR A 43 -8.29 18.14 -10.12
N SER A 44 -7.61 17.07 -9.68
CA SER A 44 -6.20 17.11 -9.29
C SER A 44 -5.23 16.49 -10.31
N GLY A 45 -5.76 15.87 -11.37
CA GLY A 45 -4.99 15.37 -12.51
C GLY A 45 -4.05 14.21 -12.16
N LYS A 46 -3.12 13.88 -13.07
CA LYS A 46 -2.17 12.75 -12.93
C LYS A 46 -1.35 12.83 -11.63
N LEU A 47 -0.92 14.04 -11.24
CA LEU A 47 -0.18 14.27 -10.00
C LEU A 47 -1.02 14.05 -8.76
N GLY A 48 -2.24 14.59 -8.73
CA GLY A 48 -3.16 14.37 -7.61
C GLY A 48 -3.47 12.89 -7.40
N PHE A 49 -3.74 12.16 -8.49
CA PHE A 49 -3.97 10.73 -8.42
C PHE A 49 -2.77 9.94 -7.88
N THR A 50 -1.58 10.18 -8.43
CA THR A 50 -0.35 9.44 -8.04
C THR A 50 0.00 9.66 -6.57
N VAL A 51 -0.14 10.89 -6.07
CA VAL A 51 0.07 11.23 -4.66
C VAL A 51 -1.01 10.62 -3.78
N PHE A 52 -2.29 10.77 -4.16
CA PHE A 52 -3.41 10.27 -3.37
C PHE A 52 -3.42 8.75 -3.25
N SER A 53 -3.27 8.04 -4.37
CA SER A 53 -3.20 6.57 -4.39
C SER A 53 -2.01 6.04 -3.58
N SER A 54 -0.86 6.71 -3.65
CA SER A 54 0.31 6.37 -2.83
C SER A 54 0.02 6.57 -1.34
N LEU A 55 -0.58 7.70 -0.94
CA LEU A 55 -0.94 7.96 0.46
C LEU A 55 -1.97 6.96 1.01
N VAL A 56 -2.98 6.60 0.22
CA VAL A 56 -3.95 5.57 0.60
C VAL A 56 -3.27 4.20 0.73
N GLY A 57 -2.31 3.88 -0.12
CA GLY A 57 -1.49 2.68 0.04
C GLY A 57 -0.72 2.68 1.36
N ILE A 58 0.03 3.75 1.63
CA ILE A 58 0.92 3.87 2.81
C ILE A 58 0.12 3.87 4.12
N PHE A 59 -0.98 4.64 4.19
CA PHE A 59 -1.69 4.89 5.46
C PHE A 59 -3.04 4.18 5.58
N GLY A 60 -3.70 3.88 4.47
CA GLY A 60 -5.09 3.43 4.44
C GLY A 60 -5.27 1.91 4.50
N ILE A 61 -4.28 1.14 4.05
CA ILE A 61 -4.38 -0.32 3.98
C ILE A 61 -3.25 -0.92 4.84
N SER A 62 -3.59 -1.51 5.97
CA SER A 62 -2.63 -2.22 6.84
C SER A 62 -2.85 -3.73 6.73
N GLY A 63 -1.83 -4.48 6.35
CA GLY A 63 -1.90 -5.92 6.19
C GLY A 63 -0.59 -6.53 5.67
N ALA A 64 -0.65 -7.76 5.19
CA ALA A 64 0.50 -8.38 4.54
C ALA A 64 0.82 -7.69 3.21
N ALA A 65 2.11 -7.49 2.92
CA ALA A 65 2.64 -6.85 1.72
C ALA A 65 1.90 -7.23 0.42
N VAL A 66 1.72 -8.54 0.18
CA VAL A 66 1.05 -9.06 -1.02
C VAL A 66 -0.44 -8.71 -1.04
N ALA A 67 -1.12 -8.82 0.10
CA ALA A 67 -2.55 -8.53 0.21
C ALA A 67 -2.84 -7.03 0.00
N GLN A 68 -1.97 -6.16 0.52
CA GLN A 68 -2.05 -4.72 0.29
C GLN A 68 -1.86 -4.40 -1.19
N ALA A 69 -0.86 -4.98 -1.85
CA ALA A 69 -0.63 -4.75 -3.28
C ALA A 69 -1.85 -5.15 -4.13
N LEU A 70 -2.46 -6.30 -3.85
CA LEU A 70 -3.68 -6.76 -4.53
C LEU A 70 -4.88 -5.83 -4.27
N MET A 71 -5.05 -5.35 -3.03
CA MET A 71 -6.10 -4.38 -2.70
C MET A 71 -5.92 -3.08 -3.47
N ILE A 72 -4.70 -2.52 -3.50
CA ILE A 72 -4.40 -1.27 -4.22
C ILE A 72 -4.68 -1.45 -5.72
N ASP A 73 -4.27 -2.58 -6.31
CA ASP A 73 -4.55 -2.90 -7.71
C ASP A 73 -6.06 -2.92 -8.00
N LYS A 74 -6.83 -3.68 -7.23
CA LYS A 74 -8.28 -3.77 -7.43
C LYS A 74 -9.02 -2.45 -7.24
N LEU A 75 -8.55 -1.61 -6.30
CA LEU A 75 -9.19 -0.33 -5.97
C LEU A 75 -8.94 0.74 -7.04
N PHE A 76 -7.70 0.85 -7.52
CA PHE A 76 -7.26 2.04 -8.23
C PHE A 76 -6.82 1.79 -9.67
N ARG A 77 -6.62 0.53 -10.10
CA ARG A 77 -6.15 0.23 -11.46
C ARG A 77 -7.10 0.72 -12.55
N GLY A 78 -8.41 0.52 -12.38
CA GLY A 78 -9.39 1.01 -13.35
C GLY A 78 -9.37 2.55 -13.48
N LEU A 79 -9.05 3.26 -12.40
CA LEU A 79 -8.88 4.71 -12.42
C LEU A 79 -7.52 5.12 -13.01
N ALA A 80 -6.46 4.37 -12.72
CA ALA A 80 -5.14 4.58 -13.31
C ALA A 80 -5.17 4.45 -14.85
N GLU A 81 -5.88 3.44 -15.35
CA GLU A 81 -6.08 3.20 -16.79
C GLU A 81 -6.91 4.33 -17.42
N ALA A 82 -7.99 4.77 -16.77
CA ALA A 82 -8.79 5.91 -17.24
C ALA A 82 -7.99 7.21 -17.34
N MET A 83 -7.00 7.41 -16.46
CA MET A 83 -6.14 8.59 -16.43
C MET A 83 -4.87 8.45 -17.29
N ASN A 84 -4.74 7.38 -18.08
CA ASN A 84 -3.57 7.08 -18.91
C ASN A 84 -2.24 7.08 -18.11
N VAL A 85 -2.26 6.53 -16.88
CA VAL A 85 -1.05 6.37 -16.08
C VAL A 85 -0.22 5.23 -16.65
N SER A 86 1.06 5.48 -16.87
CA SER A 86 2.02 4.47 -17.33
C SER A 86 2.10 3.29 -16.36
N MET A 87 2.20 2.06 -16.88
CA MET A 87 2.34 0.85 -16.05
C MET A 87 3.58 0.92 -15.13
N TYR A 88 4.64 1.60 -15.56
CA TYR A 88 5.83 1.82 -14.73
C TYR A 88 5.52 2.69 -13.51
N MET A 89 4.70 3.72 -13.70
CA MET A 89 4.26 4.59 -12.60
C MET A 89 3.28 3.86 -11.68
N TRP A 90 2.40 3.03 -12.24
CA TRP A 90 1.49 2.19 -11.47
C TRP A 90 2.24 1.20 -10.57
N ALA A 91 3.23 0.51 -11.13
CA ALA A 91 4.09 -0.40 -10.37
C ALA A 91 4.82 0.31 -9.23
N LEU A 92 5.30 1.55 -9.46
CA LEU A 92 5.93 2.37 -8.42
C LEU A 92 4.94 2.67 -7.28
N ILE A 93 3.72 3.10 -7.60
CA ILE A 93 2.67 3.42 -6.60
C ILE A 93 2.36 2.18 -5.75
N VAL A 94 2.17 1.02 -6.39
CA VAL A 94 1.89 -0.23 -5.67
C VAL A 94 3.08 -0.65 -4.79
N LEU A 95 4.31 -0.46 -5.26
CA LEU A 95 5.53 -0.79 -4.52
C LEU A 95 5.68 0.10 -3.27
N VAL A 96 5.55 1.41 -3.45
CA VAL A 96 5.60 2.41 -2.37
C VAL A 96 4.47 2.17 -1.38
N GLY A 97 3.25 1.92 -1.87
CA GLY A 97 2.06 1.74 -1.05
C GLY A 97 2.16 0.58 -0.07
N HIS A 98 2.62 -0.61 -0.50
CA HIS A 98 2.63 -1.78 0.37
C HIS A 98 3.86 -1.89 1.28
N GLN A 99 5.02 -1.32 0.90
CA GLN A 99 6.23 -1.44 1.71
C GLN A 99 6.33 -0.36 2.80
N LEU A 100 5.86 0.85 2.50
CA LEU A 100 6.03 1.97 3.43
C LEU A 100 5.04 1.95 4.58
N THR A 101 3.95 1.16 4.51
CA THR A 101 3.03 0.98 5.63
C THR A 101 3.75 0.46 6.88
N SER A 102 4.74 -0.42 6.71
CA SER A 102 5.55 -0.96 7.82
C SER A 102 6.41 0.10 8.53
N PHE A 103 6.64 1.26 7.89
CA PHE A 103 7.36 2.40 8.46
C PHE A 103 6.42 3.47 9.05
N ALA A 104 5.14 3.48 8.64
CA ALA A 104 4.15 4.47 9.08
C ALA A 104 3.58 4.16 10.46
N TYR A 105 3.45 2.87 10.78
CA TYR A 105 2.88 2.38 12.03
C TYR A 105 3.79 1.33 12.68
N PRO A 106 3.83 1.24 14.02
CA PRO A 106 4.62 0.23 14.72
C PRO A 106 3.97 -1.16 14.54
N GLY A 107 4.32 -1.83 13.43
CA GLY A 107 3.88 -3.18 13.07
C GLY A 107 4.84 -4.28 13.51
N ALA A 108 4.54 -5.51 13.11
CA ALA A 108 5.36 -6.68 13.41
C ALA A 108 6.80 -6.54 12.89
N ASP A 109 6.99 -5.92 11.71
CA ASP A 109 8.31 -5.71 11.12
C ASP A 109 9.15 -4.75 11.97
N MET A 110 8.59 -3.59 12.35
CA MET A 110 9.29 -2.60 13.17
C MET A 110 9.62 -3.15 14.56
N ILE A 111 8.66 -3.82 15.22
CA ILE A 111 8.86 -4.39 16.55
C ILE A 111 9.80 -5.60 16.52
N GLY A 112 9.74 -6.42 15.46
CA GLY A 112 10.61 -7.57 15.28
C GLY A 112 12.08 -7.17 15.21
N GLU A 113 12.40 -6.20 14.36
CA GLU A 113 13.78 -5.70 14.22
C GLU A 113 14.26 -4.95 15.46
N MET A 114 13.38 -4.18 16.11
CA MET A 114 13.69 -3.53 17.39
C MET A 114 14.02 -4.54 18.50
N GLY A 115 13.33 -5.69 18.51
CA GLY A 115 13.59 -6.79 19.45
C GLY A 115 14.97 -7.41 19.23
N LEU A 116 15.40 -7.57 17.98
CA LEU A 116 16.76 -8.02 17.65
C LEU A 116 17.83 -6.99 18.05
N ALA A 117 17.52 -5.71 17.89
CA ALA A 117 18.40 -4.60 18.27
C ALA A 117 18.38 -4.28 19.78
N GLN A 118 17.60 -5.00 20.58
CA GLN A 118 17.38 -4.74 22.01
C GLN A 118 16.99 -3.27 22.31
N SER A 119 16.24 -2.65 21.40
CA SER A 119 15.84 -1.25 21.50
C SER A 119 14.36 -1.11 21.85
N THR A 120 14.05 -0.19 22.77
CA THR A 120 12.67 0.16 23.15
C THR A 120 12.24 1.51 22.60
N ASP A 121 13.09 2.19 21.82
CA ASP A 121 12.82 3.55 21.35
C ASP A 121 11.99 3.58 20.05
N VAL A 122 10.69 3.35 20.22
CA VAL A 122 9.72 3.39 19.12
C VAL A 122 9.59 4.80 18.54
N LYS A 123 9.81 5.85 19.36
CA LYS A 123 9.67 7.24 18.89
C LYS A 123 10.74 7.59 17.87
N SER A 124 11.99 7.20 18.11
CA SER A 124 13.07 7.44 17.14
C SER A 124 12.88 6.63 15.87
N MET A 125 12.38 5.39 15.97
CA MET A 125 12.05 4.57 14.81
C MET A 125 10.95 5.19 13.95
N LEU A 126 9.88 5.71 14.57
CA LEU A 126 8.82 6.40 13.82
C LEU A 126 9.29 7.68 13.16
N LYS A 127 10.16 8.47 13.80
CA LYS A 127 10.75 9.67 13.17
C LYS A 127 11.51 9.33 11.89
N VAL A 128 12.31 8.26 11.93
CA VAL A 128 13.02 7.77 10.74
C VAL A 128 12.04 7.21 9.71
N GLY A 129 11.03 6.46 10.14
CA GLY A 129 9.97 5.95 9.26
C GLY A 129 9.25 7.08 8.50
N TYR A 130 8.84 8.15 9.19
CA TYR A 130 8.23 9.31 8.55
C TYR A 130 9.19 10.07 7.63
N ALA A 131 10.48 10.13 7.95
CA ALA A 131 11.49 10.73 7.08
C ALA A 131 11.66 9.92 5.77
N ILE A 132 11.64 8.58 5.86
CA ILE A 132 11.66 7.69 4.69
C ILE A 132 10.40 7.90 3.86
N ILE A 133 9.21 7.89 4.48
CA ILE A 133 7.94 8.13 3.80
C ILE A 133 7.97 9.46 3.05
N PHE A 134 8.42 10.53 3.71
CA PHE A 134 8.52 11.85 3.08
C PHE A 134 9.45 11.83 1.86
N THR A 135 10.62 11.20 1.97
CA THR A 135 11.58 11.08 0.88
C THR A 135 11.02 10.26 -0.28
N SER A 136 10.34 9.15 0.01
CA SER A 136 9.69 8.31 -1.00
C SER A 136 8.53 9.04 -1.69
N MET A 137 7.78 9.87 -0.99
CA MET A 137 6.73 10.70 -1.60
C MET A 137 7.30 11.74 -2.55
N ILE A 138 8.45 12.35 -2.23
CA ILE A 138 9.17 13.23 -3.17
C ILE A 138 9.55 12.44 -4.43
N LEU A 139 10.05 11.22 -4.27
CA LEU A 139 10.38 10.36 -5.41
C LEU A 139 9.15 10.07 -6.27
N VAL A 140 8.01 9.74 -5.68
CA VAL A 140 6.75 9.55 -6.43
C VAL A 140 6.41 10.80 -7.24
N VAL A 141 6.47 11.98 -6.63
CA VAL A 141 6.17 13.24 -7.32
C VAL A 141 7.11 13.48 -8.49
N VAL A 142 8.42 13.29 -8.30
CA VAL A 142 9.43 13.47 -9.36
C VAL A 142 9.17 12.47 -10.49
N MET A 143 8.92 11.20 -10.16
CA MET A 143 8.67 10.16 -11.15
C MET A 143 7.37 10.38 -11.94
N THR A 144 6.37 11.04 -11.37
CA THR A 144 5.15 11.44 -12.10
C THR A 144 5.41 12.38 -13.29
N TYR A 145 6.49 13.18 -13.23
CA TYR A 145 6.87 14.06 -14.35
C TYR A 145 7.79 13.39 -15.37
N VAL A 146 8.49 12.33 -14.95
CA VAL A 146 9.42 11.57 -15.80
C VAL A 146 8.71 10.45 -16.57
N LEU A 147 7.69 9.84 -15.96
CA LEU A 147 6.88 8.72 -16.50
C LEU A 147 5.44 9.15 -16.83
#